data_AF-A0A497R1I5-F1
#
_entry.id   AF-A0A497R1I5-F1
#
_cell.length_a   1.000
_cell.length_b   1.000
_cell.length_c   1.000
_cell.angle_alpha   90.00
_cell.angle_beta   90.00
_cell.angle_gamma   90.00
#
_symmetry.space_group_name_H-M   'P 1'
#
loop_
_entity.id
_entity.type
_entity.pdbx_description
1 polymer ?
#
loop_
_entity_poly.entity_id
_entity_poly.type
_entity_poly.pdbx_seq_one_letter_code
_entity_poly.pdbx_strand_id
1 'polypeptide(L)'
;QKDLSPFTEEIIHTVNKQYATGNPRMLLLVLRSILDVAAHAKVKEIDQQTIEKGVEFAREKLKDAQSERIKQILTPKMRDILEIIIGEKEGGPVIGTALADELGMDQGNLSRYLNQMAALNFLNKHRDGRIVSYEIKPELRLIFAEELGLTQDKQAEKNEEE
;
A
#
# COMPACT_ATOMS: atom_id res chain seq x y z
N GLN A 1 14.80 -25.06 -15.23
CA GLN A 1 14.76 -23.65 -14.81
C GLN A 1 14.40 -22.81 -16.02
N LYS A 2 13.30 -22.06 -15.97
CA LYS A 2 13.08 -20.99 -16.96
C LYS A 2 13.89 -19.79 -16.47
N ASP A 3 14.87 -19.36 -17.27
CA ASP A 3 15.59 -18.12 -17.01
C ASP A 3 14.58 -16.97 -17.06
N LEU A 4 14.34 -16.33 -15.92
CA LEU A 4 13.56 -15.08 -15.80
C LEU A 4 14.50 -13.86 -15.74
N SER A 5 15.72 -14.03 -16.27
CA SER A 5 16.78 -13.03 -16.24
C SER A 5 16.28 -11.65 -16.71
N PRO A 6 16.59 -10.57 -15.97
CA PRO A 6 17.57 -10.50 -14.88
C PRO A 6 17.02 -10.89 -13.49
N PHE A 7 15.76 -11.32 -13.39
CA PHE A 7 15.15 -11.76 -12.14
C PHE A 7 15.24 -13.28 -11.94
N THR A 8 15.24 -13.70 -10.68
CA THR A 8 14.96 -15.10 -10.31
C THR A 8 13.50 -15.23 -9.90
N GLU A 9 12.98 -16.47 -9.89
CA GLU A 9 11.64 -16.76 -9.37
C GLU A 9 11.51 -16.35 -7.90
N GLU A 10 12.57 -16.53 -7.12
CA GLU A 10 12.66 -16.08 -5.73
C GLU A 10 12.50 -14.56 -5.60
N ILE A 11 13.19 -13.76 -6.43
CA ILE A 11 13.06 -12.31 -6.39
C ILE A 11 11.62 -11.88 -6.72
N ILE A 12 11.02 -12.47 -7.75
CA ILE A 12 9.63 -12.16 -8.11
C ILE A 12 8.69 -12.53 -6.97
N HIS A 13 8.91 -13.68 -6.33
CA HIS A 13 8.11 -14.11 -5.19
C HIS A 13 8.25 -13.16 -4.00
N THR A 14 9.49 -12.78 -3.64
CA THR A 14 9.79 -11.81 -2.58
C THR A 14 9.12 -10.48 -2.85
N VAL A 15 9.26 -9.94 -4.07
CA VAL A 15 8.63 -8.67 -4.44
C VAL A 15 7.10 -8.77 -4.40
N ASN A 16 6.55 -9.88 -4.88
CA ASN A 16 5.10 -10.08 -4.88
C ASN A 16 4.53 -10.17 -3.46
N LYS A 17 5.23 -10.87 -2.56
CA LYS A 17 4.78 -11.06 -1.18
C LYS A 17 4.96 -9.79 -0.34
N GLN A 18 6.12 -9.14 -0.44
CA GLN A 18 6.49 -8.04 0.45
C GLN A 18 5.98 -6.68 -0.02
N TYR A 19 5.94 -6.41 -1.33
CA TYR A 19 5.67 -5.05 -1.84
C TYR A 19 4.41 -4.97 -2.70
N ALA A 20 4.12 -6.01 -3.48
CA ALA A 20 2.93 -6.00 -4.35
C ALA A 20 1.69 -6.58 -3.67
N THR A 21 1.86 -7.36 -2.59
CA THR A 21 0.80 -8.06 -1.85
C THR A 21 -0.21 -8.76 -2.78
N GLY A 22 0.27 -9.47 -3.81
CA GLY A 22 -0.58 -10.17 -4.78
C GLY A 22 -1.28 -9.28 -5.82
N ASN A 23 -1.06 -7.97 -5.84
CA ASN A 23 -1.59 -7.07 -6.87
C ASN A 23 -0.67 -7.09 -8.11
N PRO A 24 -1.14 -7.60 -9.27
CA PRO A 24 -0.29 -7.74 -10.46
C PRO A 24 0.22 -6.40 -11.01
N ARG A 25 -0.57 -5.33 -10.90
CA ARG A 25 -0.17 -3.99 -11.36
C ARG A 25 0.97 -3.46 -10.51
N MET A 26 0.90 -3.64 -9.19
CA MET A 26 1.97 -3.26 -8.27
C MET A 26 3.24 -4.07 -8.51
N LEU A 27 3.11 -5.38 -8.71
CA LEU A 27 4.24 -6.24 -9.03
C LEU A 27 5.00 -5.74 -10.26
N LEU A 28 4.27 -5.47 -11.35
CA LEU A 28 4.88 -4.96 -12.59
C LEU A 28 5.52 -3.58 -12.40
N LEU A 29 4.91 -2.69 -11.63
CA LEU A 29 5.46 -1.36 -11.34
C LEU A 29 6.77 -1.44 -10.55
N VAL A 30 6.80 -2.27 -9.49
CA VAL A 30 7.99 -2.44 -8.64
C VAL A 30 9.10 -3.12 -9.43
N LEU A 31 8.82 -4.22 -10.13
CA LEU A 31 9.81 -4.89 -10.98
C LEU A 31 10.39 -3.94 -12.04
N ARG A 32 9.55 -3.14 -12.70
CA ARG A 32 10.03 -2.12 -13.64
C ARG A 32 10.95 -1.11 -12.97
N SER A 33 10.61 -0.66 -11.77
CA SER A 33 11.42 0.32 -11.04
C SER A 33 12.77 -0.26 -10.60
N ILE A 34 12.81 -1.54 -10.24
CA ILE A 34 14.05 -2.28 -9.98
C ILE A 34 14.91 -2.34 -11.25
N LEU A 35 14.32 -2.64 -12.42
CA LEU A 35 15.03 -2.63 -13.70
C LEU A 35 15.57 -1.24 -14.05
N ASP A 36 14.79 -0.18 -13.82
CA ASP A 36 15.22 1.20 -14.05
C ASP A 36 16.47 1.51 -13.21
N VAL A 37 16.45 1.18 -11.91
CA VAL A 37 17.61 1.37 -11.01
C VAL A 37 18.81 0.54 -11.47
N ALA A 38 18.59 -0.73 -11.81
CA ALA A 38 19.65 -1.63 -12.27
C ALA A 38 20.34 -1.11 -13.53
N ALA A 39 19.56 -0.62 -14.49
CA ALA A 39 20.06 -0.05 -15.73
C ALA A 39 20.90 1.21 -15.49
N HIS A 40 20.46 2.11 -14.61
CA HIS A 40 21.22 3.31 -14.25
C HIS A 40 22.53 2.98 -13.54
N ALA A 41 22.52 1.99 -12.64
CA ALA A 41 23.70 1.52 -11.93
C ALA A 41 24.61 0.60 -12.77
N LYS A 42 24.17 0.21 -13.97
CA LYS A 42 24.86 -0.74 -14.88
C LYS A 42 25.15 -2.10 -14.23
N VAL A 43 24.30 -2.52 -13.28
CA VAL A 43 24.38 -3.85 -12.65
C VAL A 43 23.70 -4.88 -13.55
N LYS A 44 24.29 -6.08 -13.62
CA LYS A 44 23.81 -7.19 -14.47
C LYS A 44 22.96 -8.20 -13.71
N GLU A 45 23.17 -8.31 -12.40
CA GLU A 45 22.44 -9.19 -11.51
C GLU A 45 21.69 -8.33 -10.48
N ILE A 46 20.45 -8.74 -10.18
CA ILE A 46 19.60 -8.04 -9.22
C ILE A 46 19.89 -8.64 -7.84
N ASP A 47 20.57 -7.87 -7.01
CA ASP A 47 20.78 -8.17 -5.59
C ASP A 47 19.73 -7.48 -4.70
N GLN A 48 19.74 -7.81 -3.40
CA GLN A 48 18.82 -7.25 -2.41
C GLN A 48 18.89 -5.71 -2.34
N GLN A 49 20.09 -5.13 -2.45
CA GLN A 49 20.26 -3.68 -2.44
C GLN A 49 19.59 -3.01 -3.65
N THR A 50 19.66 -3.64 -4.82
CA THR A 50 19.00 -3.16 -6.05
C THR A 50 17.49 -3.24 -5.94
N ILE A 51 16.96 -4.30 -5.28
CA ILE A 51 15.54 -4.45 -4.98
C ILE A 51 15.06 -3.29 -4.09
N GLU A 52 15.74 -3.05 -2.97
CA GLU A 52 15.39 -1.98 -2.02
C GLU A 52 15.36 -0.61 -2.68
N LYS A 53 16.41 -0.26 -3.43
CA LYS A 53 16.47 1.00 -4.19
C LYS A 53 15.35 1.09 -5.23
N GLY A 54 15.03 -0.02 -5.90
CA GLY A 54 13.95 -0.06 -6.88
C GLY A 54 12.56 0.12 -6.26
N VAL A 55 12.35 -0.45 -5.06
CA VAL A 55 11.12 -0.27 -4.27
C VAL A 55 10.99 1.17 -3.81
N GLU A 56 12.06 1.77 -3.29
CA GLU A 56 12.04 3.18 -2.87
C GLU A 56 11.77 4.10 -4.06
N PHE A 57 12.42 3.85 -5.20
CA PHE A 57 12.15 4.58 -6.43
C PHE A 57 10.69 4.43 -6.92
N ALA A 58 10.08 3.26 -6.77
CA ALA A 58 8.66 3.06 -7.06
C ALA A 58 7.77 3.83 -6.09
N ARG A 59 8.14 3.84 -4.81
CA ARG A 59 7.42 4.54 -3.74
C ARG A 59 7.41 6.04 -3.97
N GLU A 60 8.55 6.66 -4.23
CA GLU A 60 8.65 8.10 -4.51
C GLU A 60 7.77 8.52 -5.70
N LYS A 61 7.86 7.79 -6.82
CA LYS A 61 7.03 8.03 -8.01
C LYS A 61 5.54 7.97 -7.71
N LEU A 62 5.13 7.02 -6.86
CA LEU A 62 3.74 6.87 -6.46
C LEU A 62 3.31 7.92 -5.44
N LYS A 63 4.19 8.30 -4.52
CA LYS A 63 3.92 9.25 -3.44
C LYS A 63 3.53 10.60 -4.01
N ASP A 64 4.28 11.11 -4.98
CA ASP A 64 3.98 12.39 -5.63
C ASP A 64 2.61 12.35 -6.36
N ALA A 65 2.40 11.31 -7.18
CA ALA A 65 1.18 11.17 -7.96
C ALA A 65 -0.07 10.98 -7.07
N GLN A 66 0.01 10.16 -6.02
CA GLN A 66 -1.12 9.96 -5.12
C GLN A 66 -1.33 11.14 -4.18
N SER A 67 -0.27 11.80 -3.72
CA SER A 67 -0.38 12.99 -2.86
C SER A 67 -1.10 14.13 -3.58
N GLU A 68 -0.76 14.38 -4.85
CA GLU A 68 -1.47 15.38 -5.65
C GLU A 68 -2.92 14.99 -5.89
N ARG A 69 -3.16 13.71 -6.22
CA ARG A 69 -4.50 13.17 -6.43
C ARG A 69 -5.37 13.27 -5.16
N ILE A 70 -4.81 13.00 -3.99
CA ILE A 70 -5.49 13.14 -2.69
C ILE A 70 -5.90 14.60 -2.47
N LYS A 71 -4.99 15.55 -2.70
CA LYS A 71 -5.26 16.99 -2.52
C LYS A 71 -6.35 17.52 -3.46
N GLN A 72 -6.34 17.07 -4.73
CA GLN A 72 -7.28 17.54 -5.74
C GLN A 72 -8.67 16.93 -5.61
N ILE A 73 -8.77 15.65 -5.24
CA ILE A 73 -10.02 14.90 -5.30
C ILE A 73 -10.72 14.85 -3.94
N LEU A 74 -9.97 14.69 -2.84
CA LEU A 74 -10.56 14.47 -1.52
C LEU A 74 -10.85 15.79 -0.80
N THR A 75 -12.08 15.90 -0.30
CA THR A 75 -12.45 16.98 0.61
C THR A 75 -11.57 16.94 1.87
N PRO A 76 -11.39 18.07 2.59
CA PRO A 76 -10.61 18.09 3.83
C PRO A 76 -11.04 16.98 4.81
N LYS A 77 -12.35 16.81 5.02
CA LYS A 77 -12.84 15.78 5.94
C LYS A 77 -12.53 14.35 5.51
N MET A 78 -12.58 14.07 4.20
CA MET A 78 -12.17 12.76 3.68
C MET A 78 -10.68 12.51 3.88
N ARG A 79 -9.85 13.56 3.75
CA ARG A 79 -8.40 13.46 3.99
C ARG A 79 -8.12 13.14 5.44
N ASP A 80 -8.76 13.84 6.38
CA ASP A 80 -8.61 13.55 7.81
C ASP A 80 -8.97 12.09 8.13
N ILE A 81 -10.09 11.59 7.57
CA ILE A 81 -10.52 10.21 7.77
C ILE A 81 -9.50 9.23 7.17
N LEU A 82 -9.00 9.50 5.96
CA LEU A 82 -8.01 8.65 5.30
C LEU A 82 -6.70 8.61 6.07
N GLU A 83 -6.23 9.75 6.59
CA GLU A 83 -5.05 9.86 7.43
C GLU A 83 -5.19 9.03 8.72
N ILE A 84 -6.36 9.07 9.36
CA ILE A 84 -6.65 8.23 10.54
C ILE A 84 -6.62 6.74 10.17
N ILE A 85 -7.23 6.36 9.03
CA ILE A 85 -7.21 4.96 8.59
C ILE A 85 -5.77 4.50 8.33
N ILE A 86 -4.93 5.36 7.74
CA ILE A 86 -3.53 5.06 7.48
C ILE A 86 -2.75 4.98 8.80
N GLY A 87 -2.69 6.07 9.56
CA GLY A 87 -1.79 6.18 10.71
C GLY A 87 -2.26 5.43 11.96
N GLU A 88 -3.54 5.53 12.30
CA GLU A 88 -4.06 4.99 13.56
C GLU A 88 -4.67 3.59 13.41
N LYS A 89 -5.12 3.24 12.20
CA LYS A 89 -5.75 1.94 11.90
C LYS A 89 -4.90 1.04 11.02
N GLU A 90 -3.63 1.38 10.83
CA GLU A 90 -2.64 0.58 10.10
C GLU A 90 -3.09 0.21 8.66
N GLY A 91 -3.89 1.08 8.04
CA GLY A 91 -4.47 0.88 6.71
C GLY A 91 -5.75 0.04 6.68
N GLY A 92 -6.27 -0.39 7.84
CA GLY A 92 -7.46 -1.22 8.00
C GLY A 92 -7.17 -2.73 8.07
N PRO A 93 -8.22 -3.58 8.05
CA PRO A 93 -9.61 -3.24 7.75
C PRO A 93 -10.32 -2.51 8.90
N VAL A 94 -11.10 -1.47 8.57
CA VAL A 94 -11.94 -0.71 9.51
C VAL A 94 -13.42 -0.97 9.26
N ILE A 95 -14.20 -1.14 10.32
CA ILE A 95 -15.66 -1.26 10.25
C ILE A 95 -16.25 0.15 10.41
N GLY A 96 -17.11 0.55 9.46
CA GLY A 96 -17.62 1.92 9.41
C GLY A 96 -18.39 2.37 10.66
N THR A 97 -19.09 1.47 11.35
CA THR A 97 -19.80 1.80 12.60
C THR A 97 -18.84 2.02 13.77
N ALA A 98 -17.85 1.14 13.95
CA ALA A 98 -16.86 1.28 15.01
C ALA A 98 -16.03 2.56 14.84
N LEU A 99 -15.59 2.84 13.60
CA LEU A 99 -14.85 4.06 13.30
C LEU A 99 -15.70 5.32 13.51
N ALA A 100 -17.01 5.27 13.26
CA ALA A 100 -17.90 6.41 13.50
C ALA A 100 -17.99 6.76 14.99
N ASP A 101 -18.13 5.73 15.82
CA ASP A 101 -18.23 5.88 17.27
C ASP A 101 -16.92 6.46 17.85
N GLU A 102 -15.76 5.96 17.39
CA GLU A 102 -14.45 6.49 17.78
C GLU A 102 -14.23 7.95 17.37
N LEU A 103 -14.69 8.33 16.17
CA LEU A 103 -14.56 9.69 15.66
C LEU A 103 -15.64 10.65 16.18
N GLY A 104 -16.59 10.17 16.99
CA GLY A 104 -17.74 10.95 17.44
C GLY A 104 -18.58 11.48 16.26
N MET A 105 -18.64 10.73 15.17
CA MET A 105 -19.33 11.12 13.93
C MET A 105 -20.62 10.33 13.73
N ASP A 106 -21.59 10.94 13.06
CA ASP A 106 -22.77 10.21 12.59
C ASP A 106 -22.39 9.08 11.62
N GLN A 107 -22.93 7.88 11.85
CA GLN A 107 -22.61 6.67 11.09
C GLN A 107 -23.00 6.81 9.61
N GLY A 108 -24.10 7.50 9.30
CA GLY A 108 -24.54 7.76 7.93
C GLY A 108 -23.53 8.64 7.17
N ASN A 109 -23.07 9.71 7.83
CA ASN A 109 -22.06 10.61 7.27
C ASN A 109 -20.71 9.92 7.06
N LEU A 110 -20.19 9.18 8.04
CA LEU A 110 -18.94 8.45 7.87
C LEU A 110 -19.05 7.41 6.76
N SER A 111 -20.13 6.63 6.76
CA SER A 111 -20.39 5.63 5.70
C SER A 111 -20.43 6.29 4.32
N ARG A 112 -21.02 7.48 4.19
CA ARG A 112 -21.01 8.24 2.93
C ARG A 112 -19.58 8.58 2.49
N TYR A 113 -18.74 9.09 3.38
CA TYR A 113 -17.35 9.41 3.06
C TYR A 113 -16.55 8.16 2.66
N LEU A 114 -16.67 7.07 3.42
CA LEU A 114 -15.97 5.81 3.12
C LEU A 114 -16.40 5.22 1.77
N ASN A 115 -17.71 5.23 1.47
CA ASN A 115 -18.22 4.77 0.18
C ASN A 115 -17.73 5.66 -0.98
N GLN A 116 -17.68 6.98 -0.78
CA GLN A 116 -17.14 7.89 -1.79
C GLN A 116 -15.65 7.64 -2.04
N MET A 117 -14.85 7.47 -0.98
CA MET A 117 -13.42 7.14 -1.12
C MET A 117 -13.19 5.76 -1.76
N ALA A 118 -14.06 4.78 -1.49
CA ALA A 118 -14.03 3.49 -2.17
C ALA A 118 -14.36 3.63 -3.67
N ALA A 119 -15.38 4.41 -4.03
CA ALA A 119 -15.74 4.68 -5.43
C ALA A 119 -14.62 5.46 -6.17
N LEU A 120 -13.93 6.34 -5.47
CA LEU A 120 -12.76 7.07 -5.95
C LEU A 120 -11.48 6.22 -5.91
N ASN A 121 -11.56 4.92 -5.60
CA ASN A 121 -10.44 3.98 -5.63
C ASN A 121 -9.28 4.38 -4.70
N PHE A 122 -9.59 4.91 -3.51
CA PHE A 122 -8.64 5.07 -2.40
C PHE A 122 -8.77 3.95 -1.37
N LEU A 123 -9.97 3.38 -1.24
CA LEU A 123 -10.26 2.26 -0.33
C LEU A 123 -10.77 1.05 -1.10
N ASN A 124 -10.40 -0.15 -0.67
CA ASN A 124 -11.18 -1.36 -0.95
C ASN A 124 -12.36 -1.41 0.02
N LYS A 125 -13.49 -1.91 -0.48
CA LYS A 125 -14.68 -2.18 0.31
C LYS A 125 -14.94 -3.68 0.27
N HIS A 126 -14.94 -4.29 1.43
CA HIS A 126 -15.24 -5.71 1.61
C HIS A 126 -16.56 -5.87 2.35
N ARG A 127 -17.33 -6.89 1.97
CA ARG A 127 -18.61 -7.20 2.61
C ARG A 127 -18.62 -8.67 2.99
N ASP A 128 -18.70 -8.92 4.29
CA ASP A 128 -18.92 -10.24 4.86
C ASP A 128 -20.28 -10.28 5.54
N GLY A 129 -21.27 -10.84 4.83
CA GLY A 129 -22.67 -10.82 5.21
C GLY A 129 -23.21 -9.40 5.46
N ARG A 130 -23.38 -9.05 6.74
CA ARG A 130 -23.87 -7.73 7.19
C ARG A 130 -22.76 -6.75 7.54
N ILE A 131 -21.53 -7.23 7.72
CA ILE A 131 -20.39 -6.39 8.09
C ILE A 131 -19.78 -5.83 6.81
N VAL A 132 -19.55 -4.52 6.82
CA VAL A 132 -18.85 -3.82 5.73
C VAL A 132 -17.57 -3.24 6.32
N SER A 133 -16.45 -3.65 5.75
CA SER A 133 -15.12 -3.16 6.12
C SER A 133 -14.45 -2.43 4.97
N TYR A 134 -13.55 -1.54 5.32
CA TYR A 134 -12.77 -0.74 4.37
C TYR A 134 -11.28 -0.85 4.70
N GLU A 135 -10.44 -0.93 3.70
CA GLU A 135 -8.98 -0.92 3.85
C GLU A 135 -8.37 -0.05 2.75
N ILE A 136 -7.18 0.48 2.98
CA ILE A 136 -6.48 1.25 1.94
C ILE A 136 -6.09 0.36 0.76
N LYS A 137 -6.01 0.97 -0.41
CA LYS A 137 -5.52 0.29 -1.61
C LYS A 137 -4.03 -0.09 -1.45
N PRO A 138 -3.58 -1.21 -2.03
CA PRO A 138 -2.17 -1.64 -1.97
C PRO A 138 -1.17 -0.56 -2.39
N GLU A 139 -1.54 0.27 -3.37
CA GLU A 139 -0.76 1.42 -3.83
C GLU A 139 -0.46 2.40 -2.67
N LEU A 140 -1.48 2.72 -1.86
CA LEU A 140 -1.33 3.60 -0.70
C LEU A 140 -0.54 2.90 0.40
N ARG A 141 -0.71 1.58 0.57
CA ARG A 141 0.05 0.81 1.55
C ARG A 141 1.54 0.83 1.27
N LEU A 142 1.94 0.76 -0.01
CA LEU A 142 3.35 0.88 -0.41
C LEU A 142 3.91 2.29 -0.13
N ILE A 143 3.11 3.33 -0.42
CA ILE A 143 3.48 4.74 -0.22
C ILE A 143 3.68 5.06 1.25
N PHE A 144 2.75 4.61 2.09
CA PHE A 144 2.72 4.91 3.52
C PHE A 144 3.31 3.79 4.38
N ALA A 145 4.13 2.91 3.79
CA ALA A 145 4.66 1.73 4.50
C ALA A 145 5.51 2.12 5.73
N GLU A 146 6.18 3.27 5.70
CA GLU A 146 6.96 3.78 6.84
C GLU A 146 6.06 4.25 7.97
N GLU A 147 5.04 5.05 7.64
CA GLU A 147 4.03 5.53 8.58
C GLU A 147 3.25 4.37 9.20
N LEU A 148 3.10 3.27 8.45
CA LEU A 148 2.50 2.01 8.90
C LEU A 148 3.45 1.09 9.67
N GLY A 149 4.73 1.43 9.79
CA GLY A 149 5.74 0.59 10.44
C GLY A 149 5.97 -0.76 9.73
N LEU A 150 5.70 -0.84 8.42
CA LEU A 150 5.78 -2.05 7.59
C LEU A 150 7.14 -2.21 6.89
N THR A 151 8.11 -1.32 7.14
CA THR A 151 9.49 -1.45 6.64
C THR A 151 10.24 -2.58 7.36
N GLN A 152 11.21 -3.19 6.65
CA GLN A 152 11.83 -4.48 7.01
C GLN A 152 12.46 -4.52 8.41
N ASP A 153 12.80 -3.38 9.01
CA ASP A 153 13.37 -3.31 10.35
C ASP A 153 12.43 -3.82 11.47
N LYS A 154 11.12 -3.97 11.21
CA LYS A 154 10.15 -4.52 12.18
C LYS A 154 9.56 -5.88 11.83
N GLN A 155 9.81 -6.42 10.63
CA GLN A 155 9.34 -7.77 10.27
C GLN A 155 10.23 -8.88 10.85
N ALA A 156 11.46 -8.55 11.27
CA ALA A 156 12.33 -9.49 11.98
C ALA A 156 11.80 -9.83 13.40
N GLU A 157 11.19 -8.86 14.10
CA GLU A 157 10.70 -9.08 15.48
C GLU A 157 9.40 -9.89 15.53
N LYS A 158 8.58 -9.92 14.46
CA LYS A 158 7.30 -10.66 14.45
C LYS A 158 7.42 -12.14 14.10
N ASN A 159 8.54 -12.58 13.52
CA ASN A 159 8.74 -13.98 13.13
C ASN A 159 9.46 -14.81 14.22
N GLU A 160 9.77 -14.24 15.38
CA GLU A 160 10.35 -14.96 16.52
C GLU A 160 9.29 -15.37 17.57
N GLU A 161 8.01 -15.02 17.38
CA GLU A 161 6.92 -15.33 18.34
C GLU A 161 5.87 -16.35 17.83
N GLU A 162 6.07 -17.02 16.67
CA GLU A 162 5.23 -18.16 16.22
C GLU A 162 5.95 -19.52 16.34
#